data_AF-A0A100W5J0-F1
#
_entry.id   AF-A0A100W5J0-F1
#
_cell.length_a   1.000
_cell.length_b   1.000
_cell.length_c   1.000
_cell.angle_alpha   90.00
_cell.angle_beta   90.00
_cell.angle_gamma   90.00
#
_symmetry.space_group_name_H-M   'P 1'
#
loop_
_entity.id
_entity.type
_entity.pdbx_description
1 polymer ?
#
loop_
_entity_poly.entity_id
_entity_poly.type
_entity_poly.pdbx_seq_one_letter_code
_entity_poly.pdbx_strand_id
1 'polypeptide(L)'
;MGDDRPYRLATDAGPIVELPVHWSLDDWEQYAYLPEPHIGSVIESPVKVAEMWRAELDGMRHYRCLFNLCVHPFLSGRPGRILALRGLIEYALQCGDVQFARCRDVADAACADPAIEPRTVTPPCVDPAVYPA
;
A
#
# COMPACT_ATOMS: atom_id res chain seq x y z
N MET A 1 3.39 6.48 7.82
CA MET A 1 3.10 6.50 6.37
C MET A 1 3.59 7.82 5.80
N GLY A 2 4.16 7.83 4.59
CA GLY A 2 4.89 8.99 4.07
C GLY A 2 4.14 9.81 3.03
N ASP A 3 3.67 9.18 1.95
CA ASP A 3 3.05 9.84 0.79
C ASP A 3 2.16 8.83 0.04
N ASP A 4 1.36 9.30 -0.91
CA ASP A 4 0.54 8.43 -1.79
C ASP A 4 1.22 8.15 -3.14
N ARG A 5 2.33 8.85 -3.45
CA ARG A 5 3.12 8.68 -4.67
C ARG A 5 4.52 8.19 -4.36
N PRO A 6 5.21 7.52 -5.30
CA PRO A 6 6.63 7.22 -5.16
C PRO A 6 7.44 8.49 -4.89
N TYR A 7 8.43 8.40 -4.00
CA TYR A 7 9.29 9.53 -3.67
C TYR A 7 10.72 9.07 -3.38
N ARG A 8 11.65 10.02 -3.31
CA ARG A 8 13.06 9.74 -3.01
C ARG A 8 13.40 10.20 -1.60
N LEU A 9 14.03 9.32 -0.84
CA LEU A 9 14.56 9.58 0.49
C LEU A 9 16.05 9.87 0.40
N ALA A 10 16.49 11.01 0.91
CA ALA A 10 17.90 11.29 1.08
C ALA A 10 18.47 10.43 2.23
N THR A 11 19.59 9.76 1.98
CA THR A 11 20.35 9.00 2.99
C THR A 11 21.84 9.28 2.84
N ASP A 12 22.64 8.98 3.86
CA ASP A 12 24.10 9.15 3.82
C ASP A 12 24.79 8.30 2.73
N ALA A 13 24.14 7.21 2.29
CA ALA A 13 24.63 6.33 1.23
C ALA A 13 24.12 6.70 -0.17
N GLY A 14 23.36 7.79 -0.29
CA GLY A 14 22.68 8.20 -1.52
C GLY A 14 21.16 8.06 -1.44
N PRO A 15 20.41 8.62 -2.41
CA PRO A 15 18.96 8.59 -2.37
C PRO A 15 18.39 7.18 -2.62
N ILE A 16 17.36 6.81 -1.85
CA ILE A 16 16.60 5.57 -2.03
C ILE A 16 15.21 5.94 -2.54
N VAL A 17 14.66 5.19 -3.50
CA VAL A 17 13.27 5.34 -3.91
C VAL A 17 12.37 4.55 -2.95
N GLU A 18 11.38 5.24 -2.38
CA GLU A 18 10.31 4.66 -1.59
C GLU A 18 9.08 4.45 -2.46
N LEU A 19 8.51 3.23 -2.42
CA LEU A 19 7.18 2.93 -2.93
C LEU A 19 6.23 2.83 -1.73
N PRO A 20 5.41 3.85 -1.46
CA PRO A 20 4.63 3.88 -0.24
C PRO A 20 3.64 2.71 -0.14
N VAL A 21 3.37 2.31 1.09
CA VAL A 21 2.39 1.29 1.47
C VAL A 21 1.32 1.90 2.38
N HIS A 22 0.12 1.31 2.39
CA HIS A 22 -0.98 1.70 3.27
C HIS A 22 -1.62 0.48 3.92
N TRP A 23 -1.97 0.55 5.22
CA TRP A 23 -2.57 -0.56 5.97
C TRP A 23 -3.93 -1.01 5.41
N SER A 24 -4.72 -0.09 4.82
CA SER A 24 -5.96 -0.44 4.10
C SER A 24 -5.70 -1.29 2.83
N LEU A 25 -4.48 -1.27 2.30
CA LEU A 25 -4.05 -2.05 1.14
C LEU A 25 -3.25 -3.30 1.54
N ASP A 26 -3.45 -3.81 2.75
CA ASP A 26 -2.86 -5.06 3.23
C ASP A 26 -3.96 -6.04 3.63
N ASP A 27 -3.89 -7.27 3.11
CA ASP A 27 -4.84 -8.34 3.44
C ASP A 27 -4.65 -8.89 4.87
N TRP A 28 -3.53 -8.58 5.52
CA TRP A 28 -3.28 -8.94 6.91
C TRP A 28 -4.31 -8.31 7.85
N GLU A 29 -4.55 -7.01 7.70
CA GLU A 29 -5.53 -6.24 8.50
C GLU A 29 -6.98 -6.70 8.29
N GLN A 30 -7.23 -7.53 7.28
CA GLN A 30 -8.56 -8.02 6.93
C GLN A 30 -8.78 -9.49 7.30
N TYR A 31 -7.76 -10.34 7.14
CA TYR A 31 -7.93 -11.80 7.19
C TYR A 31 -7.05 -12.51 8.22
N ALA A 32 -6.05 -11.83 8.80
CA ALA A 32 -5.15 -12.47 9.74
C ALA A 32 -5.91 -12.87 11.01
N TYR A 33 -5.87 -14.16 11.31
CA TYR A 33 -6.31 -14.71 12.59
C TYR A 33 -5.41 -15.90 12.90
N LEU A 34 -4.53 -15.73 13.88
CA LEU A 34 -3.63 -16.75 14.38
C LEU A 34 -3.93 -16.98 15.87
N PRO A 35 -4.22 -18.22 16.28
CA PRO A 35 -4.42 -18.53 17.69
C PRO A 35 -3.14 -18.34 18.52
N GLU A 36 -1.97 -18.63 17.95
CA GLU A 36 -0.66 -18.47 18.58
C GLU A 36 0.38 -18.18 17.48
N PRO A 37 1.12 -17.05 17.52
CA PRO A 37 0.90 -15.90 18.41
C PRO A 37 -0.49 -15.30 18.23
N HIS A 38 -1.04 -14.66 19.27
CA HIS A 38 -2.32 -13.96 19.20
C HIS A 38 -2.24 -12.77 18.24
N ILE A 39 -2.59 -13.00 16.97
CA ILE A 39 -2.57 -12.00 15.90
C ILE A 39 -3.93 -11.93 15.23
N GLY A 40 -4.43 -10.69 15.13
CA GLY A 40 -5.70 -10.37 14.50
C GLY A 40 -6.90 -10.85 15.30
N SER A 41 -8.00 -10.12 15.18
CA SER A 41 -9.22 -10.36 15.97
C SER A 41 -10.44 -10.66 15.11
N VAL A 42 -10.34 -10.48 13.79
CA VAL A 42 -11.47 -10.56 12.86
C VAL A 42 -11.04 -11.26 11.57
N ILE A 43 -11.95 -12.04 10.98
CA ILE A 43 -11.85 -12.52 9.61
C ILE A 43 -12.96 -11.84 8.81
N GLU A 44 -12.58 -10.90 7.95
CA GLU A 44 -13.53 -10.11 7.17
C GLU A 44 -14.12 -10.87 5.99
N SER A 45 -15.30 -10.40 5.55
CA SER A 45 -15.92 -10.87 4.31
C SER A 45 -15.08 -10.47 3.08
N PRO A 46 -14.77 -11.39 2.15
CA PRO A 46 -14.08 -11.05 0.91
C PRO A 46 -14.81 -10.00 0.06
N VAL A 47 -16.14 -9.91 0.18
CA VAL A 47 -16.96 -8.90 -0.49
C VAL A 47 -16.62 -7.51 0.04
N LYS A 48 -16.62 -7.34 1.36
CA LYS A 48 -16.27 -6.07 2.03
C LYS A 48 -14.86 -5.62 1.67
N VAL A 49 -13.91 -6.57 1.66
CA VAL A 49 -12.50 -6.25 1.34
C VAL A 49 -12.35 -5.81 -0.10
N ALA A 50 -13.01 -6.50 -1.05
CA ALA A 50 -13.01 -6.09 -2.45
C ALA A 50 -13.67 -4.72 -2.67
N GLU A 51 -14.77 -4.43 -1.99
CA GLU A 51 -15.43 -3.11 -2.03
C GLU A 51 -14.50 -2.00 -1.53
N MET A 52 -13.83 -2.23 -0.40
CA MET A 52 -12.85 -1.29 0.17
C MET A 52 -11.69 -1.03 -0.80
N TRP A 53 -11.06 -2.08 -1.34
CA TRP A 53 -9.94 -1.93 -2.28
C TRP A 53 -10.35 -1.28 -3.60
N ARG A 54 -11.59 -1.48 -4.07
CA ARG A 54 -12.11 -0.75 -5.25
C ARG A 54 -12.26 0.73 -4.96
N ALA A 55 -12.80 1.10 -3.79
CA ALA A 55 -12.92 2.50 -3.38
C ALA A 55 -11.56 3.19 -3.29
N GLU A 56 -10.56 2.51 -2.71
CA GLU A 56 -9.17 2.99 -2.67
C GLU A 56 -8.57 3.14 -4.07
N LEU A 57 -8.77 2.15 -4.95
CA LEU A 57 -8.30 2.24 -6.34
C LEU A 57 -8.90 3.45 -7.06
N ASP A 58 -10.20 3.70 -6.92
CA ASP A 58 -10.86 4.87 -7.54
C ASP A 58 -10.33 6.19 -6.99
N GLY A 59 -10.15 6.29 -5.68
CA GLY A 59 -9.53 7.46 -5.05
C GLY A 59 -8.11 7.70 -5.56
N MET A 60 -7.29 6.65 -5.59
CA MET A 60 -5.91 6.72 -6.06
C MET A 60 -5.81 7.03 -7.56
N ARG A 61 -6.74 6.54 -8.39
CA ARG A 61 -6.82 6.93 -9.80
C ARG A 61 -7.14 8.41 -9.96
N HIS A 62 -8.10 8.93 -9.18
CA HIS A 62 -8.47 10.35 -9.21
C HIS A 62 -7.28 11.25 -8.85
N TYR A 63 -6.53 10.91 -7.80
CA TYR A 63 -5.38 11.69 -7.34
C TYR A 63 -4.05 11.30 -8.01
N ARG A 64 -4.04 10.34 -8.95
CA ARG A 64 -2.82 9.85 -9.63
C ARG A 64 -1.76 9.38 -8.62
N CYS A 65 -2.17 8.46 -7.75
CA CYS A 65 -1.35 7.85 -6.71
C CYS A 65 -0.85 6.46 -7.13
N LEU A 66 0.05 5.87 -6.34
CA LEU A 66 0.46 4.48 -6.48
C LEU A 66 -0.50 3.59 -5.67
N PHE A 67 -1.21 2.68 -6.36
CA PHE A 67 -1.97 1.61 -5.70
C PHE A 67 -1.04 0.41 -5.42
N ASN A 68 -0.53 0.31 -4.19
CA ASN A 68 0.42 -0.71 -3.78
C ASN A 68 -0.24 -1.75 -2.85
N LEU A 69 -0.83 -2.79 -3.45
CA LEU A 69 -1.55 -3.83 -2.73
C LEU A 69 -0.61 -4.94 -2.21
N CYS A 70 -0.60 -5.16 -0.90
CA CYS A 70 0.09 -6.27 -0.26
C CYS A 70 -0.88 -7.43 -0.01
N VAL A 71 -0.47 -8.64 -0.40
CA VAL A 71 -1.26 -9.86 -0.19
C VAL A 71 -0.39 -11.01 0.28
N HIS A 72 -0.93 -11.82 1.18
CA HIS A 72 -0.26 -12.99 1.73
C HIS A 72 -0.88 -14.28 1.18
N PRO A 73 -0.09 -15.20 0.56
CA PRO A 73 -0.66 -16.41 -0.06
C PRO A 73 -1.49 -17.29 0.89
N PHE A 74 -1.09 -17.40 2.16
CA PHE A 74 -1.82 -18.21 3.15
C PHE A 74 -3.15 -17.55 3.61
N LEU A 75 -3.30 -16.24 3.38
CA LEU A 75 -4.52 -15.47 3.65
C LEU A 75 -5.37 -15.38 2.39
N SER A 76 -4.98 -14.57 1.41
CA SER A 76 -5.76 -14.31 0.19
C SER A 76 -5.87 -15.52 -0.75
N GLY A 77 -5.03 -16.56 -0.60
CA GLY A 77 -5.11 -17.77 -1.41
C GLY A 77 -6.32 -18.67 -1.12
N ARG A 78 -7.13 -18.39 -0.08
CA ARG A 78 -8.36 -19.15 0.20
C ARG A 78 -9.40 -18.94 -0.92
N PRO A 79 -10.24 -19.94 -1.25
CA PRO A 79 -11.10 -19.91 -2.44
C PRO A 79 -11.97 -18.64 -2.60
N GLY A 80 -12.65 -18.19 -1.54
CA GLY A 80 -13.48 -16.98 -1.61
C GLY A 80 -12.67 -15.69 -1.79
N ARG A 81 -11.48 -15.63 -1.20
CA ARG A 81 -10.62 -14.44 -1.19
C ARG A 81 -9.89 -14.28 -2.53
N ILE A 82 -9.42 -15.38 -3.11
CA ILE A 82 -8.75 -15.34 -4.42
C ILE A 82 -9.73 -14.96 -5.55
N LEU A 83 -11.00 -15.35 -5.44
CA LEU A 83 -12.05 -14.89 -6.38
C LEU A 83 -12.33 -13.39 -6.22
N ALA A 84 -12.34 -12.88 -4.98
CA ALA A 84 -12.48 -11.44 -4.72
C ALA A 84 -11.29 -10.64 -5.28
N LEU A 85 -10.05 -11.11 -5.07
CA LEU A 85 -8.84 -10.51 -5.64
C LEU A 85 -8.86 -10.52 -7.18
N ARG A 86 -9.27 -11.63 -7.79
CA ARG A 86 -9.47 -11.73 -9.24
C ARG A 86 -10.45 -10.65 -9.74
N GLY A 87 -11.58 -10.48 -9.05
CA GLY A 87 -12.58 -9.47 -9.40
C GLY A 87 -12.10 -8.01 -9.23
N LEU A 88 -11.14 -7.76 -8.33
CA LEU A 88 -10.46 -6.46 -8.24
C LEU A 88 -9.53 -6.24 -9.44
N ILE A 89 -8.73 -7.25 -9.81
CA ILE A 89 -7.82 -7.17 -10.96
C ILE A 89 -8.59 -6.96 -12.26
N GLU A 90 -9.67 -7.71 -12.48
CA GLU A 90 -10.54 -7.56 -13.66
C GLU A 90 -11.17 -6.16 -13.72
N TYR A 91 -11.60 -5.61 -12.57
CA TYR A 91 -12.12 -4.25 -12.47
C TYR A 91 -11.05 -3.20 -12.81
N ALA A 92 -9.85 -3.32 -12.26
CA ALA A 92 -8.74 -2.43 -12.55
C ALA A 92 -8.36 -2.43 -14.04
N LEU A 93 -8.36 -3.60 -14.70
CA LEU A 93 -8.15 -3.70 -16.14
C LEU A 93 -9.26 -2.99 -16.94
N GLN A 94 -10.52 -3.12 -16.52
CA GLN A 94 -11.68 -2.49 -17.18
C GLN A 94 -11.68 -0.96 -17.07
N CYS A 95 -11.01 -0.38 -16.07
CA CYS A 95 -10.87 1.07 -15.93
C CYS A 95 -10.14 1.72 -17.11
N GLY A 96 -9.28 0.98 -17.80
CA GLY A 96 -8.59 1.42 -19.03
C GLY A 96 -7.41 2.36 -18.83
N ASP A 97 -7.25 2.93 -17.63
CA ASP A 97 -6.19 3.87 -17.26
C ASP A 97 -5.23 3.33 -16.19
N VAL A 98 -5.46 2.12 -15.66
CA VAL A 98 -4.60 1.47 -14.66
C VAL A 98 -3.48 0.69 -15.34
N GLN A 99 -2.24 0.95 -14.94
CA GLN A 99 -1.05 0.23 -15.39
C GLN A 99 -0.55 -0.72 -14.30
N PHE A 100 -0.45 -2.00 -14.62
CA PHE A 100 0.22 -2.99 -13.78
C PHE A 100 1.72 -2.96 -14.06
N ALA A 101 2.53 -2.79 -13.02
CA ALA A 101 3.98 -2.71 -13.12
C ALA A 101 4.66 -3.53 -12.02
N ARG A 102 5.91 -3.94 -12.25
CA ARG A 102 6.74 -4.52 -11.19
C ARG A 102 7.27 -3.39 -10.33
N CYS A 103 7.43 -3.61 -9.02
CA CYS A 103 7.97 -2.60 -8.12
C CYS A 103 9.30 -1.99 -8.61
N ARG A 104 10.20 -2.80 -9.19
CA ARG A 104 11.45 -2.29 -9.77
C ARG A 104 11.24 -1.29 -10.91
N ASP A 105 10.24 -1.52 -11.76
CA ASP A 105 10.00 -0.64 -12.91
C ASP A 105 9.44 0.72 -12.44
N VAL A 106 8.58 0.70 -11.41
CA VAL A 106 8.07 1.91 -10.76
C VAL A 106 9.20 2.66 -10.05
N ALA A 107 10.08 1.92 -9.36
CA ALA A 107 11.23 2.51 -8.67
C ALA A 107 12.23 3.15 -9.64
N ASP A 108 12.56 2.46 -10.74
CA ASP A 108 13.43 2.97 -11.80
C ASP A 108 12.84 4.24 -12.44
N ALA A 109 11.53 4.24 -12.72
CA ALA A 109 10.83 5.41 -13.26
C ALA A 109 10.88 6.61 -12.30
N ALA A 110 10.63 6.39 -11.01
CA ALA A 110 10.69 7.46 -10.01
C ALA A 110 12.13 7.95 -9.76
N CYS A 111 13.14 7.08 -9.91
CA CYS A 111 14.53 7.47 -9.82
C CYS A 111 14.97 8.34 -11.01
N ALA A 112 14.43 8.07 -12.20
CA ALA A 112 14.74 8.78 -13.43
C ALA A 112 13.97 10.10 -13.59
N ASP A 113 12.89 10.31 -12.84
CA ASP A 113 12.08 11.52 -12.90
C ASP A 113 12.77 12.69 -12.16
N PRO A 114 13.24 13.74 -12.88
CA PRO A 114 13.87 14.89 -12.26
C PRO A 114 12.90 15.74 -11.43
N ALA A 115 11.58 15.57 -11.56
CA ALA A 115 10.62 16.26 -10.73
C ALA A 115 10.54 15.69 -9.30
N ILE A 116 11.08 14.49 -9.07
CA ILE A 116 11.10 13.82 -7.76
C ILE A 116 12.45 14.10 -7.10
N GLU A 117 12.52 15.18 -6.35
CA GLU A 117 13.71 15.53 -5.57
C GLU A 117 13.82 14.69 -4.29
N PRO A 118 15.04 14.27 -3.88
CA PRO A 118 15.23 13.59 -2.61
C PRO A 118 14.83 14.46 -1.42
N ARG A 119 14.01 13.90 -0.52
CA ARG A 119 13.59 14.57 0.72
C ARG A 119 14.19 13.91 1.95
N THR A 120 14.42 14.71 2.99
CA THR A 120 14.86 14.23 4.30
C THR A 120 13.65 14.08 5.21
N VAL A 121 13.47 12.90 5.81
CA VAL A 121 12.45 12.71 6.85
C VAL A 121 12.99 13.28 8.15
N THR A 122 12.31 14.30 8.68
CA THR A 122 12.65 14.87 9.98
C THR A 122 11.74 14.26 11.03
N PRO A 123 12.28 13.57 12.06
CA PRO A 123 11.47 13.09 13.16
C PRO A 123 10.70 14.26 13.81
N PRO A 124 9.42 14.06 14.17
CA PRO A 124 8.67 15.09 14.88
C PRO A 124 9.35 15.39 16.22
N CYS A 125 9.47 16.67 16.56
CA CYS A 125 9.90 17.08 17.90
C CYS A 125 8.73 16.85 18.86
N VAL A 126 8.89 15.93 19.80
CA VAL A 126 7.90 15.67 20.84
C VAL A 126 8.18 16.61 22.01
N ASP A 127 7.26 17.52 22.30
CA ASP A 127 7.37 18.41 23.45
C ASP A 127 7.13 17.61 24.74
N PRO A 128 8.14 17.47 25.63
CA PRO A 128 7.97 16.75 26.89
C PRO A 128 6.99 17.43 27.86
N ALA A 129 6.67 18.71 27.67
CA ALA A 129 5.62 19.38 28.43
C ALA A 129 4.21 18.94 28.00
N VAL A 130 4.05 18.46 26.76
CA VAL A 130 2.77 17.98 26.20
C VAL A 130 2.64 16.46 26.35
N TYR A 131 3.74 15.72 26.15
CA TYR A 131 3.80 14.26 26.29
C TYR A 131 4.87 13.87 27.33
N PRO A 132 4.56 13.97 28.63
CA PRO A 132 5.45 13.52 29.68
C PRO A 132 5.67 11.99 29.61
N ALA A 133 6.89 11.56 29.92
CA ALA A 133 7.33 10.16 29.85
C ALA A 133 6.64 9.24 30.86
#